data_AF-A0A9D8SXZ0-F1
#
_entry.id   AF-A0A9D8SXZ0-F1
#
_cell.length_a   1.000
_cell.length_b   1.000
_cell.length_c   1.000
_cell.angle_alpha   90.00
_cell.angle_beta   90.00
_cell.angle_gamma   90.00
#
_symmetry.space_group_name_H-M   'P 1'
#
loop_
_entity.id
_entity.type
_entity.pdbx_description
1 polymer ?
#
loop_
_entity_poly.entity_id
_entity_poly.type
_entity_poly.pdbx_seq_one_letter_code
_entity_poly.pdbx_strand_id
1 'polypeptide(L)'
;VMTNTKDKLMAYFDQPAQSISIKADFSGSNVAFKVQETRNADVAPYWRTIRQFSAQDFPIDMQLPLDAEARFIKITAPTLSGSVTVSRLQISNEPVTALSENMLAAMRVYSPVMNCLRVEVAQANTVLRVYNLLGELCHQSQVDAVSEVALPSGLYIVRLQNDAQDLTQKIMVK
;
A
#
# COMPACT_ATOMS: atom_id res chain seq x y z
N VAL A 1 -15.43 1.28 5.70
CA VAL A 1 -15.91 1.79 7.00
C VAL A 1 -16.81 0.73 7.61
N MET A 2 -16.68 0.48 8.91
CA MET A 2 -17.53 -0.43 9.69
C MET A 2 -18.42 0.41 10.60
N THR A 3 -19.73 0.21 10.52
CA THR A 3 -20.77 0.92 11.28
C THR A 3 -21.70 -0.04 12.02
N ASN A 4 -21.66 -1.33 11.70
CA ASN A 4 -22.43 -2.39 12.32
C ASN A 4 -21.50 -3.49 12.87
N THR A 5 -21.90 -4.17 13.96
CA THR A 5 -21.14 -5.31 14.53
C THR A 5 -21.10 -6.53 13.60
N LYS A 6 -21.96 -6.58 12.58
CA LYS A 6 -21.94 -7.58 11.51
C LYS A 6 -20.97 -7.25 10.38
N ASP A 7 -20.47 -6.02 10.32
CA ASP A 7 -19.50 -5.63 9.30
C ASP A 7 -18.22 -6.41 9.51
N LYS A 8 -17.63 -6.84 8.40
CA LYS A 8 -16.37 -7.57 8.39
C LYS A 8 -15.58 -7.24 7.14
N LEU A 9 -14.27 -7.16 7.29
CA LEU A 9 -13.34 -7.18 6.17
C LEU A 9 -12.71 -8.56 6.13
N MET A 10 -12.68 -9.18 4.96
CA MET A 10 -12.08 -10.49 4.76
C MET A 10 -11.24 -10.47 3.50
N ALA A 11 -10.07 -11.08 3.56
CA ALA A 11 -9.18 -11.23 2.43
C ALA A 11 -8.60 -12.63 2.40
N TYR A 12 -8.56 -13.21 1.21
CA TYR A 12 -7.79 -14.42 0.90
C TYR A 12 -6.48 -14.00 0.23
N PHE A 13 -5.42 -14.75 0.51
CA PHE A 13 -4.12 -14.57 -0.12
C PHE A 13 -3.47 -15.95 -0.33
N ASP A 14 -2.97 -16.17 -1.54
CA ASP A 14 -2.47 -17.48 -1.97
C ASP A 14 -0.99 -17.69 -1.61
N GLN A 15 -0.20 -16.61 -1.73
CA GLN A 15 1.22 -16.64 -1.42
C GLN A 15 1.45 -16.64 0.10
N PRO A 16 2.51 -17.29 0.60
CA PRO A 16 2.93 -17.10 1.99
C PRO A 16 3.07 -15.60 2.26
N ALA A 17 2.45 -15.12 3.35
CA ALA A 17 2.56 -13.75 3.80
C ALA A 17 3.12 -13.73 5.21
N GLN A 18 4.11 -12.88 5.48
CA GLN A 18 4.71 -12.78 6.82
C GLN A 18 3.94 -11.82 7.74
N SER A 19 3.16 -10.91 7.18
CA SER A 19 2.61 -9.81 7.96
C SER A 19 1.38 -9.15 7.35
N ILE A 20 0.65 -8.44 8.21
CA ILE A 20 -0.45 -7.55 7.86
C ILE A 20 -0.20 -6.16 8.44
N SER A 21 -0.31 -5.13 7.61
CA SER A 21 -0.30 -3.74 8.04
C SER A 21 -1.71 -3.16 8.02
N ILE A 22 -2.05 -2.50 9.13
CA ILE A 22 -3.38 -1.98 9.38
C ILE A 22 -3.24 -0.52 9.79
N LYS A 23 -4.03 0.34 9.15
CA LYS A 23 -4.29 1.71 9.61
C LYS A 23 -5.78 1.88 9.78
N ALA A 24 -6.21 2.28 10.99
CA ALA A 24 -7.62 2.41 11.30
C ALA A 24 -7.88 3.50 12.35
N ASP A 25 -8.96 4.23 12.15
CA ASP A 25 -9.47 5.26 13.05
C ASP A 25 -10.80 4.81 13.64
N PHE A 26 -11.07 5.21 14.89
CA PHE A 26 -12.33 4.94 15.58
C PHE A 26 -12.98 6.24 16.06
N SER A 27 -14.28 6.36 15.82
CA SER A 27 -15.10 7.44 16.36
C SER A 27 -16.32 6.83 17.06
N GLY A 28 -16.38 6.92 18.39
CA GLY A 28 -17.46 6.34 19.18
C GLY A 28 -17.11 6.19 20.66
N SER A 29 -17.96 5.47 21.39
CA SER A 29 -17.81 5.26 22.84
C SER A 29 -17.19 3.91 23.22
N ASN A 30 -17.39 2.87 22.40
CA ASN A 30 -16.85 1.54 22.68
C ASN A 30 -16.57 0.77 21.39
N VAL A 31 -15.46 0.03 21.37
CA VAL A 31 -15.12 -0.88 20.27
C VAL A 31 -14.28 -2.03 20.78
N ALA A 32 -14.54 -3.23 20.25
CA ALA A 32 -13.62 -4.37 20.31
C ALA A 32 -13.28 -4.75 18.88
N PHE A 33 -12.14 -4.30 18.38
CA PHE A 33 -11.69 -4.51 17.00
C PHE A 33 -10.72 -5.69 16.95
N LYS A 34 -11.11 -6.78 16.29
CA LYS A 34 -10.36 -8.04 16.23
C LYS A 34 -9.76 -8.25 14.86
N VAL A 35 -8.47 -8.57 14.85
CA VAL A 35 -7.74 -9.04 13.67
C VAL A 35 -7.48 -10.53 13.84
N GLN A 36 -7.92 -11.32 12.88
CA GLN A 36 -7.90 -12.77 12.95
C GLN A 36 -7.37 -13.38 11.66
N GLU A 37 -6.80 -14.58 11.76
CA GLU A 37 -6.28 -15.36 10.64
C GLU A 37 -6.75 -16.82 10.70
N THR A 38 -6.76 -17.49 9.55
CA THR A 38 -6.88 -18.94 9.45
C THR A 38 -6.15 -19.47 8.21
N ARG A 39 -5.67 -20.71 8.29
CA ARG A 39 -5.18 -21.47 7.13
C ARG A 39 -6.31 -21.86 6.20
N ASN A 40 -7.48 -22.20 6.74
CA ASN A 40 -8.57 -22.75 5.97
C ASN A 40 -9.92 -22.32 6.55
N ALA A 41 -10.61 -21.41 5.87
CA ALA A 41 -11.91 -20.93 6.30
C ALA A 41 -13.04 -21.96 6.11
N ASP A 42 -12.86 -22.95 5.21
CA ASP A 42 -13.89 -23.92 4.83
C ASP A 42 -13.84 -25.20 5.69
N VAL A 43 -12.63 -25.66 6.04
CA VAL A 43 -12.44 -26.95 6.75
C VAL A 43 -12.19 -26.77 8.26
N ALA A 44 -11.60 -25.65 8.67
CA ALA A 44 -11.28 -25.37 10.07
C ALA A 44 -11.88 -24.02 10.50
N PRO A 45 -13.04 -23.99 11.17
CA PRO A 45 -13.69 -22.75 11.59
C PRO A 45 -12.91 -21.98 12.67
N TYR A 46 -11.74 -22.49 13.08
CA TYR A 46 -10.89 -21.89 14.09
C TYR A 46 -10.11 -20.72 13.51
N TRP A 47 -10.66 -19.53 13.73
CA TRP A 47 -9.96 -18.27 13.51
C TRP A 47 -9.06 -17.98 14.70
N ARG A 48 -7.75 -17.93 14.48
CA ARG A 48 -6.78 -17.47 15.47
C ARG A 48 -6.89 -15.95 15.57
N THR A 49 -7.04 -15.43 16.78
CA THR A 49 -7.03 -13.97 17.00
C THR A 49 -5.58 -13.53 17.14
N ILE A 50 -5.11 -12.72 16.20
CA ILE A 50 -3.75 -12.15 16.22
C ILE A 50 -3.67 -11.06 17.27
N ARG A 51 -4.66 -10.15 17.25
CA ARG A 51 -4.75 -9.02 18.17
C ARG A 51 -6.20 -8.58 18.33
N GLN A 52 -6.53 -8.10 19.52
CA GLN A 52 -7.75 -7.37 19.79
C GLN A 52 -7.38 -5.97 20.30
N PHE A 53 -8.05 -4.96 19.76
CA PHE A 53 -7.91 -3.57 20.11
C PHE A 53 -9.21 -3.07 20.75
N SER A 54 -9.05 -2.17 21.70
CA SER A 54 -10.09 -1.44 22.41
C SER A 54 -10.08 0.03 21.99
N ALA A 55 -11.07 0.81 22.43
CA ALA A 55 -11.19 2.22 22.04
C ALA A 55 -9.93 3.06 22.32
N GLN A 56 -9.21 2.75 23.40
CA GLN A 56 -7.98 3.48 23.79
C GLN A 56 -6.76 3.16 22.91
N ASP A 57 -6.84 2.12 22.09
CA ASP A 57 -5.75 1.71 21.19
C ASP A 57 -5.81 2.44 19.82
N PHE A 58 -6.85 3.24 19.59
CA PHE A 58 -7.02 4.03 18.37
C PHE A 58 -6.43 5.44 18.52
N PRO A 59 -5.86 6.03 17.45
CA PRO A 59 -5.74 5.48 16.10
C PRO A 59 -4.70 4.36 16.01
N ILE A 60 -5.00 3.36 15.18
CA ILE A 60 -4.10 2.23 14.93
C ILE A 60 -3.32 2.53 13.66
N ASP A 61 -1.99 2.43 13.73
CA ASP A 61 -1.10 2.42 12.57
C ASP A 61 0.05 1.45 12.87
N MET A 62 -0.11 0.17 12.50
CA MET A 62 0.85 -0.86 12.88
C MET A 62 0.91 -2.04 11.93
N GLN A 63 1.93 -2.86 12.14
CA GLN A 63 2.12 -4.13 11.47
C GLN A 63 2.03 -5.27 12.49
N LEU A 64 1.32 -6.34 12.11
CA LEU A 64 1.16 -7.55 12.89
C LEU A 64 1.76 -8.73 12.12
N PRO A 65 2.46 -9.65 12.80
CA PRO A 65 2.94 -10.88 12.17
C PRO A 65 1.75 -11.80 11.84
N LEU A 66 1.86 -12.52 10.72
CA LEU A 66 0.94 -13.57 10.33
C LEU A 66 1.58 -14.95 10.55
N ASP A 67 0.74 -15.94 10.78
CA ASP A 67 1.16 -17.34 10.71
C ASP A 67 1.56 -17.68 9.26
N ALA A 68 2.68 -18.38 9.07
CA ALA A 68 3.19 -18.75 7.75
C ALA A 68 2.20 -19.61 6.94
N GLU A 69 1.35 -20.37 7.63
CA GLU A 69 0.31 -21.19 7.02
C GLU A 69 -1.03 -20.45 6.85
N ALA A 70 -1.18 -19.22 7.36
CA ALA A 70 -2.40 -18.45 7.17
C ALA A 70 -2.65 -18.19 5.68
N ARG A 71 -3.91 -18.25 5.27
CA ARG A 71 -4.37 -17.94 3.90
C ARG A 71 -5.56 -17.00 3.88
N PHE A 72 -6.16 -16.76 5.04
CA PHE A 72 -7.28 -15.85 5.20
C PHE A 72 -7.05 -14.91 6.37
N ILE A 73 -7.38 -13.64 6.17
CA ILE A 73 -7.53 -12.65 7.23
C ILE A 73 -8.99 -12.25 7.36
N LYS A 74 -9.40 -12.01 8.59
CA LYS A 74 -10.67 -11.40 8.92
C LYS A 74 -10.51 -10.34 9.98
N ILE A 75 -11.11 -9.19 9.73
CA ILE A 75 -11.26 -8.09 10.68
C ILE A 75 -12.73 -7.97 11.03
N THR A 76 -13.02 -7.94 12.32
CA THR A 76 -14.38 -7.78 12.85
C THR A 76 -14.40 -6.78 13.99
N ALA A 77 -15.56 -6.16 14.21
CA ALA A 77 -15.83 -5.34 15.38
C ALA A 77 -17.01 -5.96 16.17
N PRO A 78 -16.81 -7.10 16.88
CA PRO A 78 -17.88 -7.76 17.64
C PRO A 78 -18.58 -6.84 18.65
N THR A 79 -17.91 -5.78 19.09
CA THR A 79 -18.50 -4.68 19.84
C THR A 79 -18.18 -3.39 19.08
N LEU A 80 -19.21 -2.59 18.76
CA LEU A 80 -19.06 -1.33 18.05
C LEU A 80 -20.19 -0.38 18.45
N SER A 81 -19.82 0.74 19.06
CA SER A 81 -20.71 1.84 19.42
C SER A 81 -20.16 3.12 18.81
N GLY A 82 -20.28 3.24 17.48
CA GLY A 82 -19.62 4.27 16.68
C GLY A 82 -19.29 3.75 15.28
N SER A 83 -18.18 4.22 14.73
CA SER A 83 -17.66 3.76 13.43
C SER A 83 -16.16 3.53 13.46
N VAL A 84 -15.70 2.53 12.71
CA VAL A 84 -14.28 2.28 12.45
C VAL A 84 -13.99 2.49 10.97
N THR A 85 -13.01 3.33 10.66
CA THR A 85 -12.54 3.56 9.29
C THR A 85 -11.18 2.90 9.12
N VAL A 86 -11.13 1.80 8.38
CA VAL A 86 -9.88 1.16 7.99
C VAL A 86 -9.39 1.83 6.71
N SER A 87 -8.31 2.61 6.81
CA SER A 87 -7.68 3.34 5.71
C SER A 87 -6.56 2.55 5.04
N ARG A 88 -5.97 1.57 5.74
CA ARG A 88 -4.99 0.64 5.17
C ARG A 88 -5.23 -0.78 5.67
N LEU A 89 -5.27 -1.72 4.73
CA LEU A 89 -5.21 -3.15 4.96
C LEU A 89 -4.29 -3.74 3.89
N GLN A 90 -3.05 -4.05 4.27
CA GLN A 90 -2.04 -4.54 3.34
C GLN A 90 -1.44 -5.83 3.87
N ILE A 91 -1.37 -6.86 3.03
CA ILE A 91 -0.73 -8.14 3.34
C ILE A 91 0.59 -8.15 2.57
N SER A 92 1.70 -8.38 3.28
CA SER A 92 3.04 -8.32 2.67
C SER A 92 4.02 -9.32 3.28
N ASN A 93 5.01 -9.71 2.47
CA ASN A 93 6.17 -10.48 2.89
C ASN A 93 7.32 -9.63 3.41
N GLU A 94 7.27 -8.33 3.14
CA GLU A 94 8.25 -7.39 3.67
C GLU A 94 7.62 -6.61 4.83
N PRO A 95 8.43 -6.19 5.83
CA PRO A 95 8.00 -5.18 6.77
C PRO A 95 7.36 -4.04 5.98
N VAL A 96 6.17 -3.61 6.39
CA VAL A 96 5.73 -2.28 6.04
C VAL A 96 6.70 -1.42 6.81
N THR A 97 7.83 -1.08 6.18
CA THR A 97 8.40 0.24 6.35
C THR A 97 7.17 1.10 6.31
N ALA A 98 6.84 1.72 7.45
CA ALA A 98 5.86 2.77 7.46
C ALA A 98 6.17 3.52 6.18
N LEU A 99 5.16 3.71 5.31
CA LEU A 99 5.19 4.88 4.46
C LEU A 99 5.20 6.00 5.49
N SER A 100 6.40 6.25 6.02
CA SER A 100 6.73 7.43 6.71
C SER A 100 6.25 8.46 5.72
N GLU A 101 5.58 9.47 6.22
CA GLU A 101 5.40 10.66 5.42
C GLU A 101 6.78 11.20 4.95
N ASN A 102 7.91 10.64 5.44
CA ASN A 102 9.28 10.74 4.93
C ASN A 102 9.65 9.89 3.68
N MET A 103 8.77 9.03 3.15
CA MET A 103 8.93 8.33 1.86
C MET A 103 7.99 8.93 0.80
N LEU A 104 7.76 10.23 0.88
CA LEU A 104 7.89 11.08 -0.30
C LEU A 104 9.29 10.83 -0.88
N ALA A 105 9.46 9.74 -1.64
CA ALA A 105 10.71 9.48 -2.34
C ALA A 105 11.14 10.78 -3.01
N ALA A 106 12.41 11.16 -2.85
CA ALA A 106 12.97 12.37 -3.45
C ALA A 106 12.73 12.43 -4.97
N MET A 107 12.22 11.36 -5.58
CA MET A 107 11.76 11.27 -6.95
C MET A 107 10.38 10.61 -6.99
N ARG A 108 9.42 11.23 -7.67
CA ARG A 108 8.05 10.75 -7.90
C ARG A 108 7.76 10.64 -9.39
N VAL A 109 7.07 9.58 -9.78
CA VAL A 109 6.67 9.32 -11.16
C VAL A 109 5.20 8.92 -11.20
N TYR A 110 4.38 9.64 -11.95
CA TYR A 110 2.95 9.37 -12.08
C TYR A 110 2.38 9.87 -13.42
N SER A 111 1.20 9.39 -13.82
CA SER A 111 0.49 9.81 -15.03
C SER A 111 -0.81 10.54 -14.66
N PRO A 112 -0.79 11.89 -14.60
CA PRO A 112 -1.94 12.66 -14.11
C PRO A 112 -3.04 12.81 -15.16
N VAL A 113 -2.69 12.87 -16.44
CA VAL A 113 -3.59 13.08 -17.57
C VAL A 113 -3.24 12.13 -18.72
N MET A 114 -4.15 11.98 -19.69
CA MET A 114 -3.93 11.11 -20.84
C MET A 114 -2.68 11.51 -21.61
N ASN A 115 -1.96 10.51 -22.09
CA ASN A 115 -0.73 10.60 -22.86
C ASN A 115 0.37 11.44 -22.17
N CYS A 116 0.40 11.48 -20.84
CA CYS A 116 1.36 12.28 -20.09
C CYS A 116 1.97 11.52 -18.92
N LEU A 117 3.30 11.57 -18.84
CA LEU A 117 4.10 11.16 -17.71
C LEU A 117 4.59 12.42 -16.99
N ARG A 118 4.33 12.53 -15.69
CA ARG A 118 4.86 13.58 -14.83
C ARG A 118 5.87 13.01 -13.85
N VAL A 119 7.00 13.71 -13.76
CA VAL A 119 8.10 13.39 -12.88
C VAL A 119 8.37 14.58 -11.97
N GLU A 120 8.52 14.34 -10.68
CA GLU A 120 8.88 15.36 -9.69
C GLU A 120 10.11 14.88 -8.93
N VAL A 121 11.12 15.74 -8.77
CA VAL A 121 12.36 15.42 -8.07
C VAL A 121 12.69 16.52 -7.07
N ALA A 122 13.26 16.12 -5.93
CA ALA A 122 13.68 17.02 -4.86
C ALA A 122 15.13 17.50 -5.02
N GLN A 123 15.92 16.81 -5.88
CA GLN A 123 17.31 17.16 -6.17
C GLN A 123 17.46 17.48 -7.66
N ALA A 124 18.12 18.60 -7.94
CA ALA A 124 18.44 19.02 -9.31
C ALA A 124 19.40 18.04 -10.00
N ASN A 125 19.57 18.20 -11.32
CA ASN A 125 20.45 17.36 -12.15
C ASN A 125 20.03 15.88 -12.21
N THR A 126 18.75 15.56 -12.03
CA THR A 126 18.28 14.18 -12.17
C THR A 126 18.07 13.84 -13.64
N VAL A 127 18.66 12.75 -14.12
CA VAL A 127 18.48 12.26 -15.49
C VAL A 127 17.28 11.31 -15.54
N LEU A 128 16.25 11.72 -16.30
CA LEU A 128 15.10 10.90 -16.66
C LEU A 128 15.38 10.11 -17.93
N ARG A 129 15.15 8.80 -17.90
CA ARG A 129 15.11 7.91 -19.06
C ARG A 129 13.84 7.09 -19.05
N VAL A 130 13.14 7.04 -20.18
CA VAL A 130 11.91 6.26 -20.33
C VAL A 130 12.11 5.23 -21.42
N TYR A 131 11.76 3.98 -21.12
CA TYR A 131 11.86 2.85 -22.02
C TYR A 131 10.49 2.21 -22.23
N ASN A 132 10.23 1.70 -23.43
CA ASN A 132 9.09 0.83 -23.67
C ASN A 132 9.36 -0.60 -23.14
N LEU A 133 8.37 -1.50 -23.26
CA LEU A 133 8.50 -2.89 -22.82
C LEU A 133 9.50 -3.73 -23.63
N LEU A 134 9.88 -3.26 -24.82
CA LEU A 134 10.91 -3.89 -25.64
C LEU A 134 12.32 -3.44 -25.23
N GLY A 135 12.44 -2.51 -24.28
CA GLY A 135 13.71 -1.97 -23.81
C GLY A 135 14.25 -0.81 -24.65
N GLU A 136 13.47 -0.30 -25.60
CA GLU A 136 13.87 0.82 -26.45
C GLU A 136 13.71 2.15 -25.70
N LEU A 137 14.68 3.06 -25.84
CA LEU A 137 14.64 4.38 -25.22
C LEU A 137 13.64 5.28 -25.96
N CYS A 138 12.55 5.64 -25.29
CA CYS A 138 11.50 6.51 -25.82
C CYS A 138 11.76 7.99 -25.51
N HIS A 139 12.37 8.31 -24.36
CA HIS A 139 12.61 9.68 -23.93
C HIS A 139 13.82 9.79 -23.01
N GLN A 140 14.58 10.89 -23.12
CA GLN A 140 15.64 11.23 -22.17
C GLN A 140 15.69 12.75 -21.95
N SER A 141 15.78 13.17 -20.69
CA SER A 141 15.89 14.60 -20.32
C SER A 141 16.51 14.77 -18.94
N GLN A 142 17.04 15.95 -18.64
CA GLN A 142 17.34 16.35 -17.26
C GLN A 142 16.10 16.95 -16.59
N VAL A 143 15.96 16.71 -15.29
CA VAL A 143 14.85 17.14 -14.45
C VAL A 143 15.42 17.79 -13.19
N ASP A 144 15.05 19.05 -12.96
CA ASP A 144 15.52 19.79 -11.78
C ASP A 144 14.49 19.85 -10.66
N ALA A 145 13.21 19.92 -10.99
CA ALA A 145 12.12 19.93 -10.02
C ALA A 145 10.89 19.17 -10.55
N VAL A 146 10.38 19.56 -11.71
CA VAL A 146 9.24 18.89 -12.36
C VAL A 146 9.49 18.79 -13.86
N SER A 147 9.13 17.65 -14.45
CA SER A 147 9.12 17.46 -15.90
C SER A 147 7.86 16.71 -16.33
N GLU A 148 7.31 17.13 -17.46
CA GLU A 148 6.17 16.48 -18.10
C GLU A 148 6.60 15.99 -19.48
N VAL A 149 6.28 14.73 -19.77
CA VAL A 149 6.66 14.05 -21.01
C VAL A 149 5.40 13.53 -21.68
N ALA A 150 5.17 13.96 -22.93
CA ALA A 150 4.11 13.41 -23.76
C ALA A 150 4.51 12.01 -24.24
N LEU A 151 3.75 11.00 -23.84
CA LEU A 151 3.96 9.60 -24.20
C LEU A 151 2.61 8.98 -24.53
N PRO A 152 2.47 8.17 -25.60
CA PRO A 152 1.22 7.45 -25.85
C PRO A 152 0.81 6.56 -24.67
N SER A 153 -0.50 6.38 -24.47
CA SER A 153 -1.03 5.44 -23.48
C SER A 153 -0.38 4.06 -23.62
N GLY A 154 0.12 3.53 -22.51
CA GLY A 154 0.91 2.31 -22.54
C GLY A 154 1.77 2.11 -21.31
N LEU A 155 2.47 0.99 -21.28
CA LEU A 155 3.30 0.57 -20.15
C LEU A 155 4.77 0.87 -20.44
N TYR A 156 5.42 1.57 -19.51
CA TYR A 156 6.80 2.02 -19.64
C TYR A 156 7.62 1.67 -18.41
N ILE A 157 8.95 1.60 -18.61
CA ILE A 157 9.94 1.55 -17.56
C ILE A 157 10.58 2.94 -17.48
N VAL A 158 10.49 3.58 -16.32
CA VAL A 158 11.07 4.89 -16.06
C VAL A 158 12.25 4.72 -15.12
N ARG A 159 13.40 5.27 -15.52
CA ARG A 159 14.61 5.33 -14.70
C ARG A 159 14.98 6.78 -14.42
N LEU A 160 15.18 7.10 -13.15
CA LEU A 160 15.62 8.40 -12.67
C LEU A 160 16.93 8.24 -11.92
N GLN A 161 17.95 8.97 -12.35
CA GLN A 161 19.29 8.80 -11.81
C GLN A 161 19.92 10.17 -11.51
N ASN A 162 20.44 10.33 -10.31
CA ASN A 162 21.33 11.41 -9.92
C ASN A 162 22.53 10.83 -9.14
N ASP A 163 23.41 11.68 -8.63
CA ASP A 163 24.63 11.23 -7.93
C ASP A 163 24.34 10.48 -6.61
N ALA A 164 23.16 10.67 -6.02
CA ALA A 164 22.77 10.08 -4.74
C ALA A 164 21.82 8.88 -4.87
N GLN A 165 21.05 8.80 -5.96
CA GLN A 165 19.92 7.88 -6.10
C GLN A 165 19.73 7.41 -7.55
N ASP A 166 19.33 6.14 -7.67
CA ASP A 166 18.88 5.53 -8.93
C ASP A 166 17.55 4.82 -8.65
N LEU A 167 16.47 5.34 -9.22
CA LEU A 167 15.11 4.84 -9.09
C LEU A 167 14.68 4.25 -10.44
N THR A 168 14.23 3.00 -10.42
CA THR A 168 13.56 2.39 -11.58
C THR A 168 12.14 1.99 -11.21
N GLN A 169 11.17 2.44 -12.01
CA GLN A 169 9.76 2.20 -11.77
C GLN A 169 9.03 1.83 -13.06
N LYS A 170 8.12 0.86 -12.96
CA LYS A 170 7.18 0.53 -14.03
C LYS A 170 5.92 1.40 -13.88
N ILE A 171 5.49 2.04 -14.96
CA ILE A 171 4.31 2.92 -14.94
C ILE A 171 3.41 2.72 -16.14
N MET A 172 2.10 2.72 -15.90
CA MET A 172 1.08 2.83 -16.94
C MET A 172 0.79 4.32 -17.20
N VAL A 173 1.10 4.79 -18.40
CA VAL A 173 0.64 6.08 -18.90
C VAL A 173 -0.80 5.90 -19.38
N LYS A 174 -1.71 6.70 -18.80
CA LYS A 174 -3.13 6.68 -19.17
C LYS A 174 -3.34 7.24 -20.55
#